data_AF-A0A3B0Z2D2-F1
#
_entry.id   AF-A0A3B0Z2D2-F1
#
_cell.length_a   1.000
_cell.length_b   1.000
_cell.length_c   1.000
_cell.angle_alpha   90.00
_cell.angle_beta   90.00
_cell.angle_gamma   90.00
#
_symmetry.space_group_name_H-M   'P 1'
#
loop_
_entity.id
_entity.type
_entity.pdbx_description
1 polymer ?
#
loop_
_entity_poly.entity_id
_entity_poly.type
_entity_poly.pdbx_seq_one_letter_code
_entity_poly.pdbx_strand_id
1 'polypeptide(L)'
;MTSLQNDKKRLTSLLGQLDSAQRRTLVDFAEFLSGKSEPEPVVEITSPIIQPRPEKESVVKGIRRLSGSYPMLEKSILFNETSKYMSMHVMQGVSAKEIIDLLETFFAEQYQLYLSENQE
;
A
#
# COMPACT_ATOMS: atom_id res chain seq x y z
N MET A 1 -19.74 14.86 -14.73
CA MET A 1 -20.70 14.44 -13.68
C MET A 1 -21.24 13.02 -13.86
N THR A 2 -21.26 12.47 -15.08
CA THR A 2 -21.82 11.13 -15.39
C THR A 2 -20.95 9.95 -14.91
N SER A 3 -19.62 10.07 -14.91
CA SER A 3 -18.71 8.98 -14.51
C SER A 3 -18.79 8.66 -13.01
N LEU A 4 -18.75 9.67 -12.13
CA LEU A 4 -18.82 9.45 -10.68
C LEU A 4 -20.11 8.73 -10.23
N GLN A 5 -21.24 9.05 -10.86
CA GLN A 5 -22.51 8.36 -10.61
C GLN A 5 -22.48 6.89 -11.05
N ASN A 6 -21.81 6.59 -12.16
CA ASN A 6 -21.61 5.22 -12.65
C ASN A 6 -20.66 4.44 -11.73
N ASP A 7 -19.55 5.06 -11.30
CA ASP A 7 -18.58 4.46 -10.39
C ASP A 7 -19.22 4.14 -9.03
N LYS A 8 -20.03 5.06 -8.50
CA LYS A 8 -20.81 4.83 -7.28
C LYS A 8 -21.74 3.62 -7.40
N LYS A 9 -22.55 3.55 -8.47
CA LYS A 9 -23.46 2.41 -8.71
C LYS A 9 -22.71 1.08 -8.79
N ARG A 10 -21.59 1.07 -9.51
CA ARG A 10 -20.75 -0.12 -9.68
C ARG A 10 -20.15 -0.58 -8.35
N LEU A 11 -19.61 0.34 -7.55
CA LEU A 11 -19.07 0.04 -6.22
C LEU A 11 -20.15 -0.51 -5.28
N THR A 12 -21.36 0.07 -5.28
CA THR A 12 -22.48 -0.44 -4.47
C THR A 12 -22.87 -1.86 -4.87
N SER A 13 -22.94 -2.15 -6.18
CA SER A 13 -23.25 -3.50 -6.67
C SER A 13 -22.20 -4.52 -6.25
N LEU A 14 -20.91 -4.18 -6.37
CA LEU A 14 -19.81 -5.06 -5.98
C LEU A 14 -19.80 -5.30 -4.48
N LEU A 15 -19.97 -4.24 -3.66
CA LEU A 15 -20.01 -4.36 -2.20
C LEU A 15 -21.09 -5.34 -1.72
N GLY A 16 -22.25 -5.37 -2.39
CA GLY A 16 -23.33 -6.31 -2.08
C GLY A 16 -22.98 -7.79 -2.32
N GLN A 17 -22.04 -8.08 -3.23
CA GLN A 17 -21.61 -9.43 -3.59
C GLN A 17 -20.47 -9.96 -2.71
N LEU A 18 -19.77 -9.08 -2.00
CA LEU A 18 -18.65 -9.44 -1.14
C LEU A 18 -19.12 -10.00 0.21
N ASP A 19 -18.31 -10.90 0.79
CA ASP A 19 -18.48 -11.34 2.17
C ASP A 19 -18.03 -10.27 3.19
N SER A 20 -18.21 -10.54 4.48
CA SER A 20 -17.90 -9.57 5.56
C SER A 20 -16.41 -9.21 5.64
N ALA A 21 -15.51 -10.14 5.37
CA ALA A 21 -14.07 -9.90 5.40
C ALA A 21 -13.64 -9.06 4.20
N GLN A 22 -14.13 -9.39 3.01
CA GLN A 22 -13.87 -8.68 1.77
C GLN A 22 -14.44 -7.25 1.79
N ARG A 23 -15.64 -7.06 2.34
CA ARG A 23 -16.22 -5.72 2.56
C ARG A 23 -15.34 -4.87 3.46
N ARG A 24 -14.78 -5.45 4.52
CA ARG A 24 -13.89 -4.73 5.43
C ARG A 24 -12.62 -4.28 4.72
N THR A 25 -11.99 -5.16 3.95
CA THR A 25 -10.81 -4.83 3.15
C THR A 25 -11.09 -3.71 2.14
N LEU A 26 -12.26 -3.73 1.47
CA LEU A 26 -12.62 -2.68 0.52
C LEU A 26 -12.78 -1.31 1.20
N VAL A 27 -13.41 -1.27 2.38
CA VAL A 27 -13.57 -0.04 3.16
C VAL A 27 -12.22 0.49 3.64
N ASP A 28 -11.38 -0.37 4.23
CA ASP A 28 -10.04 0.01 4.68
C ASP A 28 -9.19 0.58 3.52
N PHE A 29 -9.35 0.03 2.31
CA PHE A 29 -8.67 0.53 1.11
C PHE A 29 -9.23 1.86 0.61
N ALA A 30 -10.56 2.03 0.61
CA ALA A 30 -11.19 3.30 0.25
C ALA A 30 -10.80 4.43 1.22
N GLU A 31 -10.74 4.13 2.53
CA GLU A 31 -10.24 5.05 3.55
C GLU A 31 -8.78 5.44 3.30
N PHE A 32 -7.91 4.47 2.98
CA PHE A 32 -6.52 4.73 2.60
C PHE A 32 -6.43 5.67 1.38
N LEU A 33 -7.23 5.44 0.34
CA LEU A 33 -7.26 6.31 -0.84
C LEU A 33 -7.77 7.71 -0.51
N SER A 34 -8.75 7.83 0.38
CA SER A 34 -9.29 9.12 0.82
C SER A 34 -8.33 9.91 1.70
N GLY A 35 -7.46 9.22 2.45
CA GLY A 35 -6.40 9.82 3.28
C GLY A 35 -5.24 10.44 2.50
N LYS A 36 -5.26 10.45 1.15
CA LYS A 36 -4.19 11.01 0.29
C LYS A 36 -4.21 12.54 0.14
N SER A 37 -4.98 13.30 0.94
CA SER A 37 -5.05 14.77 0.79
C SER A 37 -4.71 15.59 2.04
N GLU A 38 -4.01 15.01 3.02
CA GLU A 38 -3.17 15.85 3.86
C GLU A 38 -1.77 15.88 3.23
N PRO A 39 -1.27 17.06 2.80
CA PRO A 39 0.14 17.21 2.54
C PRO A 39 0.85 16.98 3.87
N GLU A 40 1.37 15.76 4.05
CA GLU A 40 2.34 15.49 5.12
C GLU A 40 3.44 16.54 4.99
N PRO A 41 3.82 17.21 6.11
CA PRO A 41 4.83 18.25 6.07
C PRO A 41 6.06 17.69 5.36
N VAL A 42 6.66 18.49 4.49
CA VAL A 42 7.95 18.21 3.87
C VAL A 42 8.98 18.21 4.99
N VAL A 43 9.07 17.09 5.70
CA VAL A 43 10.15 16.85 6.64
C VAL A 43 11.28 16.32 5.77
N GLU A 44 12.43 16.98 5.84
CA GLU A 44 13.71 16.54 5.26
C GLU A 44 14.17 15.22 5.93
N ILE A 45 13.37 14.16 5.83
CA ILE A 45 13.70 12.85 6.37
C ILE A 45 14.43 12.11 5.27
N THR A 46 15.75 12.31 5.20
CA THR A 46 16.64 11.59 4.29
C THR A 46 16.94 10.17 4.73
N SER A 47 16.57 9.77 5.96
CA SER A 47 16.85 8.45 6.52
C SER A 47 15.57 7.69 6.93
N PRO A 48 15.46 6.40 6.62
CA PRO A 48 14.25 5.63 6.88
C PRO A 48 14.01 5.48 8.37
N ILE A 49 12.73 5.54 8.76
CA ILE A 49 12.27 5.32 10.13
C ILE A 49 11.73 3.90 10.22
N ILE A 50 12.62 2.93 10.40
CA ILE A 50 12.23 1.51 10.38
C ILE A 50 11.29 1.21 11.55
N GLN A 51 10.04 0.90 11.21
CA GLN A 51 9.02 0.50 12.18
C GLN A 51 9.03 -1.03 12.35
N PRO A 52 9.01 -1.54 13.60
CA PRO A 52 9.05 -2.97 13.86
C PRO A 52 7.80 -3.66 13.31
N ARG A 53 7.98 -4.87 12.81
CA ARG A 53 6.89 -5.69 12.29
C ARG A 53 6.03 -6.28 13.43
N PRO A 54 4.70 -6.10 13.40
CA PRO A 54 3.80 -6.77 14.34
C PRO A 54 3.69 -8.28 14.10
N GLU A 55 3.42 -9.07 15.14
CA GLU A 55 3.28 -10.54 15.05
C GLU A 55 2.18 -11.00 14.08
N LYS A 56 1.08 -10.24 14.01
CA LYS A 56 -0.05 -10.50 13.11
C LYS A 56 -0.29 -9.26 12.26
N GLU A 57 0.19 -9.33 11.01
CA GLU A 57 0.12 -8.23 10.07
C GLU A 57 -0.56 -8.67 8.77
N SER A 58 -1.54 -7.89 8.33
CA SER A 58 -2.15 -8.01 7.00
C SER A 58 -1.30 -7.27 5.97
N VAL A 59 -1.28 -7.72 4.71
CA VAL A 59 -0.53 -7.07 3.62
C VAL A 59 -0.74 -5.55 3.55
N VAL A 60 -1.99 -5.08 3.66
CA VAL A 60 -2.34 -3.64 3.63
C VAL A 60 -1.66 -2.86 4.77
N LYS A 61 -1.61 -3.45 5.98
CA LYS A 61 -0.93 -2.85 7.14
C LYS A 61 0.59 -2.85 6.93
N GLY A 62 1.15 -3.91 6.35
CA GLY A 62 2.56 -3.97 5.95
C GLY A 62 2.92 -2.86 4.96
N ILE A 63 2.10 -2.65 3.92
CA ILE A 63 2.29 -1.55 2.96
C ILE A 63 2.28 -0.20 3.69
N ARG A 64 1.29 0.05 4.56
CA ARG A 64 1.21 1.32 5.32
C ARG A 64 2.44 1.52 6.22
N ARG A 65 2.88 0.48 6.94
CA ARG A 65 4.07 0.51 7.79
C ARG A 65 5.33 0.80 6.98
N LEU A 66 5.51 0.15 5.84
CA LEU A 66 6.68 0.33 4.97
C LEU A 66 6.68 1.70 4.31
N SER A 67 5.56 2.18 3.80
CA SER A 67 5.44 3.55 3.28
C SER A 67 5.74 4.61 4.33
N GLY A 68 5.34 4.40 5.59
CA GLY A 68 5.74 5.28 6.69
C GLY A 68 7.20 5.11 7.13
N SER A 69 7.82 3.96 6.85
CA SER A 69 9.23 3.72 7.15
C SER A 69 10.16 4.37 6.12
N TYR A 70 9.69 4.55 4.89
CA TYR A 70 10.44 5.13 3.78
C TYR A 70 9.69 6.33 3.17
N PRO A 71 9.52 7.44 3.94
CA PRO A 71 8.75 8.60 3.48
C PRO A 71 9.38 9.31 2.28
N MET A 72 10.68 9.12 2.04
CA MET A 72 11.42 9.68 0.90
C MET A 72 11.15 8.98 -0.43
N LEU A 73 10.56 7.77 -0.43
CA LEU A 73 10.32 7.02 -1.65
C LEU A 73 9.06 7.53 -2.36
N GLU A 74 9.17 7.70 -3.68
CA GLU A 74 8.09 8.07 -4.59
C GLU A 74 6.90 7.08 -4.47
N LYS A 75 5.79 7.55 -3.89
CA LYS A 75 4.56 6.75 -3.67
C LYS A 75 3.97 6.18 -4.98
N SER A 76 4.32 6.77 -6.13
CA SER A 76 3.93 6.33 -7.48
C SER A 76 4.59 5.00 -7.86
N ILE A 77 5.90 4.87 -7.62
CA ILE A 77 6.72 3.69 -7.90
C ILE A 77 6.27 2.51 -7.03
N LEU A 78 5.97 2.79 -5.76
CA LEU A 78 5.53 1.79 -4.79
C LEU A 78 4.16 1.18 -5.15
N PHE A 79 3.26 1.95 -5.79
CA PHE A 79 1.88 1.52 -6.06
C PHE A 79 1.76 0.43 -7.13
N ASN A 80 2.60 0.48 -8.16
CA ASN A 80 2.55 -0.49 -9.27
C ASN A 80 2.97 -1.90 -8.80
N GLU A 81 4.07 -2.00 -8.05
CA GLU A 81 4.55 -3.29 -7.55
C GLU A 81 3.70 -3.81 -6.39
N THR A 82 3.23 -2.95 -5.47
CA THR A 82 2.28 -3.39 -4.42
C THR A 82 0.99 -3.99 -5.00
N SER A 83 0.52 -3.52 -6.15
CA SER A 83 -0.65 -4.09 -6.83
C SER A 83 -0.39 -5.53 -7.32
N LYS A 84 0.82 -5.85 -7.79
CA LYS A 84 1.24 -7.19 -8.19
C LYS A 84 1.30 -8.14 -6.99
N TYR A 85 1.84 -7.68 -5.86
CA TYR A 85 1.88 -8.46 -4.62
C TYR A 85 0.48 -8.76 -4.07
N MET A 86 -0.43 -7.79 -4.14
CA MET A 86 -1.84 -8.00 -3.79
C MET A 86 -2.51 -9.02 -4.71
N SER A 87 -2.21 -8.99 -6.02
CA SER A 87 -2.69 -10.00 -6.96
C SER A 87 -2.20 -11.41 -6.62
N MET A 88 -0.94 -11.56 -6.21
CA MET A 88 -0.40 -12.87 -5.77
C MET A 88 -1.06 -13.35 -4.49
N HIS A 89 -1.28 -12.47 -3.50
CA HIS A 89 -2.00 -12.80 -2.28
C HIS A 89 -3.42 -13.31 -2.56
N VAL A 90 -4.16 -12.59 -3.42
CA VAL A 90 -5.59 -12.86 -3.68
C VAL A 90 -5.80 -14.02 -4.66
N MET A 91 -4.98 -14.13 -5.71
CA MET A 91 -5.19 -15.12 -6.78
C MET A 91 -4.45 -16.43 -6.53
N GLN A 92 -3.25 -16.38 -5.94
CA GLN A 92 -2.40 -17.56 -5.76
C GLN A 92 -2.43 -18.08 -4.32
N GLY A 93 -3.14 -17.39 -3.41
CA GLY A 93 -3.27 -17.80 -2.01
C GLY A 93 -1.97 -17.69 -1.21
N VAL A 94 -0.99 -16.92 -1.70
CA VAL A 94 0.28 -16.70 -1.01
C VAL A 94 -0.01 -16.07 0.34
N SER A 95 0.69 -16.51 1.39
CA SER A 95 0.40 -16.04 2.74
C SER A 95 0.71 -14.55 2.88
N ALA A 96 -0.01 -13.86 3.78
CA ALA A 96 0.29 -12.46 4.08
C ALA A 96 1.74 -12.28 4.56
N LYS A 97 2.29 -13.29 5.26
CA LYS A 97 3.67 -13.27 5.75
C LYS A 97 4.67 -13.17 4.60
N GLU A 98 4.57 -14.08 3.63
CA GLU A 98 5.47 -14.13 2.48
C GLU A 98 5.36 -12.87 1.61
N ILE A 99 4.15 -12.35 1.44
CA ILE A 99 3.95 -11.09 0.70
C ILE A 99 4.61 -9.92 1.42
N ILE A 100 4.51 -9.85 2.75
CA ILE A 100 5.17 -8.81 3.54
C ILE A 100 6.70 -8.95 3.45
N ASP A 101 7.25 -10.17 3.46
CA ASP A 101 8.69 -10.40 3.30
C ASP A 101 9.18 -9.85 1.94
N LEU A 102 8.43 -10.13 0.86
CA LEU A 102 8.74 -9.60 -0.47
C LEU A 102 8.65 -8.07 -0.54
N LEU A 103 7.65 -7.48 0.12
CA LEU A 103 7.51 -6.04 0.21
C LEU A 103 8.67 -5.41 0.99
N GLU A 104 9.12 -6.03 2.09
CA GLU A 104 10.28 -5.57 2.87
C GLU A 104 11.55 -5.53 2.02
N THR A 105 11.81 -6.59 1.23
CA THR A 105 12.92 -6.61 0.27
C THR A 105 12.79 -5.51 -0.77
N PHE A 106 11.62 -5.39 -1.40
CA PHE A 106 11.37 -4.37 -2.43
C PHE A 106 11.61 -2.95 -1.92
N PHE A 107 11.09 -2.60 -0.73
CA PHE A 107 11.29 -1.27 -0.16
C PHE A 107 12.77 -0.99 0.16
N ALA A 108 13.50 -1.99 0.65
CA ALA A 108 14.94 -1.85 0.91
C ALA A 108 15.72 -1.60 -0.39
N GLU A 109 15.39 -2.32 -1.47
CA GLU A 109 16.00 -2.12 -2.79
C GLU A 109 15.72 -0.73 -3.37
N GLN A 110 14.46 -0.27 -3.28
CA GLN A 110 14.09 1.08 -3.74
C GLN A 110 14.83 2.17 -2.96
N TYR A 111 15.06 1.97 -1.65
CA TYR A 111 15.86 2.89 -0.86
C TYR A 111 17.33 2.90 -1.27
N GLN A 112 17.93 1.75 -1.61
CA GLN A 112 19.29 1.71 -2.15
C GLN A 112 19.40 2.46 -3.48
N LEU A 113 18.41 2.29 -4.37
CA LEU A 113 18.36 3.03 -5.63
C LEU A 113 18.26 4.54 -5.39
N TYR A 114 17.35 4.96 -4.51
CA TYR A 114 17.21 6.36 -4.09
C TYR A 114 18.53 6.94 -3.56
N LEU A 115 19.29 6.19 -2.77
CA LEU A 115 20.60 6.64 -2.28
C LEU A 115 21.61 6.78 -3.42
N SER A 116 21.62 5.87 -4.38
CA SER A 116 22.54 5.94 -5.52
C SER A 116 22.27 7.13 -6.45
N GLU A 117 21.00 7.48 -6.66
CA GLU A 117 20.59 8.59 -7.53
C GLU A 117 20.80 9.97 -6.87
N ASN A 118 20.77 10.04 -5.54
CA ASN A 118 20.95 11.29 -4.79
C ASN A 118 22.38 11.50 -4.26
N GLN A 119 23.34 10.65 -4.66
CA GLN A 119 24.77 10.79 -4.34
C GLN A 119 25.62 11.31 -5.51
N GLU A 120 25.03 11.63 -6.65
CA GLU A 120 25.65 12.36 -7.79
C GLU A 120 25.28 13.85 -7.78
#